data_AF-A0A0F7IFH0-F1
#
_entry.id   AF-A0A0F7IFH0-F1
#
_cell.length_a   1.000
_cell.length_b   1.000
_cell.length_c   1.000
_cell.angle_alpha   90.00
_cell.angle_beta   90.00
_cell.angle_gamma   90.00
#
_symmetry.space_group_name_H-M   'P 1'
#
loop_
_entity.id
_entity.type
_entity.pdbx_description
1 polymer ?
#
loop_
_entity_poly.entity_id
_entity_poly.type
_entity_poly.pdbx_seq_one_letter_code
_entity_poly.pdbx_strand_id
1 'polypeptide(L)'
;MYLDTDVILSQIKEKDWLKDIVKRKLESINEEFVTSAITIVECQIVLIREFGRDEAVKVPERIEELGVKILPLSKEVLEISSNLLKRYSKLNIFDSIHLAHVIHEKERILSTDRLFDEVEGIVRIDPLK
;
A
#
# COMPACT_ATOMS: atom_id res chain seq x y z
N MET A 1 3.55 -7.26 -7.73
CA MET A 1 2.52 -6.18 -7.66
C MET A 1 2.52 -5.52 -6.28
N TYR A 2 2.57 -4.18 -6.24
CA TYR A 2 2.53 -3.40 -5.01
C TYR A 2 1.10 -3.25 -4.48
N LEU A 3 0.89 -3.49 -3.19
CA LEU A 3 -0.39 -3.32 -2.50
C LEU A 3 -0.35 -2.07 -1.62
N ASP A 4 -1.28 -1.16 -1.89
CA ASP A 4 -1.48 0.06 -1.12
C ASP A 4 -2.07 -0.22 0.28
N THR A 5 -2.00 0.77 1.16
CA THR A 5 -2.41 0.67 2.56
C THR A 5 -3.89 0.29 2.71
N ASP A 6 -4.81 0.87 1.92
CA ASP A 6 -6.24 0.51 1.98
C ASP A 6 -6.49 -0.96 1.59
N VAL A 7 -5.72 -1.48 0.62
CA VAL A 7 -5.78 -2.88 0.20
C VAL A 7 -5.36 -3.78 1.37
N ILE A 8 -4.23 -3.47 2.01
CA ILE A 8 -3.73 -4.23 3.16
C ILE A 8 -4.70 -4.14 4.34
N LEU A 9 -5.14 -2.93 4.71
CA LEU A 9 -6.08 -2.68 5.81
C LEU A 9 -7.36 -3.51 5.64
N SER A 10 -7.88 -3.58 4.41
CA SER A 10 -9.10 -4.34 4.13
C SER A 10 -8.99 -5.83 4.45
N GLN A 11 -7.78 -6.39 4.36
CA GLN A 11 -7.53 -7.82 4.62
C GLN A 11 -7.18 -8.09 6.08
N ILE A 12 -6.46 -7.18 6.74
CA ILE A 12 -6.06 -7.37 8.15
C ILE A 12 -7.14 -6.97 9.16
N LYS A 13 -8.05 -6.06 8.80
CA LYS A 13 -9.20 -5.71 9.65
C LYS A 13 -10.20 -6.86 9.65
N GLU A 14 -10.84 -7.11 10.81
CA GLU A 14 -11.89 -8.13 10.90
C GLU A 14 -13.06 -7.79 9.96
N LYS A 15 -13.49 -6.51 9.98
CA LYS A 15 -14.56 -5.96 9.17
C LYS A 15 -14.05 -4.76 8.38
N ASP A 16 -14.13 -4.86 7.05
CA ASP A 16 -13.85 -3.77 6.13
C ASP A 16 -14.75 -3.92 4.90
N TRP A 17 -15.26 -2.81 4.37
CA TRP A 17 -16.18 -2.83 3.23
C TRP A 17 -15.50 -3.26 1.92
N LEU A 18 -14.17 -3.13 1.81
CA LEU A 18 -13.37 -3.59 0.67
C LEU A 18 -12.99 -5.07 0.77
N LYS A 19 -13.11 -5.70 1.94
CA LYS A 19 -12.51 -7.00 2.25
C LYS A 19 -12.78 -8.07 1.19
N ASP A 20 -14.06 -8.33 0.90
CA ASP A 20 -14.46 -9.38 -0.05
C ASP A 20 -14.11 -9.03 -1.50
N ILE A 21 -14.15 -7.74 -1.84
CA ILE A 21 -13.86 -7.27 -3.20
C ILE A 21 -12.36 -7.42 -3.48
N VAL A 22 -11.53 -6.91 -2.56
CA VAL A 22 -10.07 -7.02 -2.64
C VAL A 22 -9.64 -8.48 -2.59
N LYS A 23 -10.21 -9.30 -1.71
CA LYS A 23 -9.88 -10.72 -1.62
C LYS A 23 -10.06 -11.44 -2.96
N ARG A 24 -11.23 -11.29 -3.59
CA ARG A 24 -11.48 -11.87 -4.92
C ARG A 24 -10.51 -11.35 -5.98
N LYS A 25 -10.15 -10.06 -5.90
CA LYS A 25 -9.19 -9.47 -6.83
C LYS A 25 -7.80 -10.08 -6.66
N LEU A 26 -7.31 -10.21 -5.43
CA LEU A 26 -6.03 -10.82 -5.12
C LEU A 26 -6.00 -12.28 -5.58
N GLU A 27 -7.06 -13.06 -5.33
CA GLU A 27 -7.19 -14.46 -5.78
C GLU A 27 -7.19 -14.60 -7.32
N SER A 28 -7.59 -13.56 -8.05
CA SER A 28 -7.58 -13.55 -9.52
C SER A 28 -6.23 -13.22 -10.15
N ILE A 29 -5.26 -12.74 -9.37
CA ILE A 29 -3.96 -12.27 -9.83
C ILE A 29 -2.90 -13.33 -9.48
N ASN A 30 -2.22 -13.85 -10.50
CA ASN A 30 -1.13 -14.81 -10.33
C ASN A 30 0.24 -14.10 -10.33
N GLU A 31 0.47 -13.24 -9.34
CA GLU A 31 1.71 -12.47 -9.15
C GLU A 31 2.10 -12.48 -7.67
N GLU A 32 3.39 -12.29 -7.38
CA GLU A 32 3.83 -12.03 -6.01
C GLU A 32 3.35 -10.65 -5.55
N PHE A 33 2.89 -10.57 -4.31
CA PHE A 33 2.45 -9.33 -3.70
C PHE A 33 3.52 -8.74 -2.80
N VAL A 34 3.73 -7.44 -2.95
CA VAL A 34 4.66 -6.67 -2.12
C VAL A 34 3.93 -5.47 -1.54
N THR A 35 4.37 -5.03 -0.37
CA THR A 35 4.04 -3.71 0.19
C THR A 35 5.32 -3.13 0.80
N SER A 36 5.29 -2.04 1.57
CA SER A 36 6.51 -1.55 2.22
C SER A 36 6.36 -1.27 3.70
N ALA A 37 7.49 -1.03 4.35
CA ALA A 37 7.56 -0.65 5.75
C ALA A 37 6.70 0.59 6.09
N ILE A 38 6.40 1.45 5.10
CA ILE A 38 5.52 2.60 5.34
C ILE A 38 4.06 2.18 5.52
N THR A 39 3.60 1.16 4.80
CA THR A 39 2.25 0.59 4.96
C THR A 39 2.06 0.01 6.36
N ILE A 40 3.11 -0.57 6.96
CA ILE A 40 3.08 -1.01 8.36
C ILE A 40 2.79 0.17 9.28
N VAL A 41 3.51 1.29 9.10
CA VAL A 41 3.34 2.50 9.91
C VAL A 41 1.93 3.06 9.78
N GLU A 42 1.39 3.13 8.56
CA GLU A 42 0.03 3.63 8.35
C GLU A 42 -1.04 2.71 8.94
N CYS A 43 -0.92 1.39 8.72
CA CYS A 43 -1.79 0.41 9.34
C CYS A 43 -1.75 0.52 10.87
N GLN A 44 -0.58 0.71 11.46
CA GLN A 44 -0.42 0.92 12.90
C GLN A 44 -1.09 2.21 13.38
N ILE A 45 -0.96 3.32 12.63
CA ILE A 45 -1.64 4.59 12.94
C ILE A 45 -3.16 4.43 12.90
N VAL A 46 -3.69 3.66 11.95
CA VAL A 46 -5.13 3.40 11.85
C VAL A 46 -5.59 2.50 13.00
N LEU A 47 -4.96 1.33 13.18
CA LEU A 47 -5.39 0.35 14.18
C LEU A 47 -5.19 0.85 15.61
N ILE A 48 -4.16 1.65 15.90
CA ILE A 48 -3.98 2.20 17.25
C ILE A 48 -5.11 3.16 17.62
N ARG A 49 -5.66 3.89 16.65
CA ARG A 49 -6.78 4.83 16.84
C ARG A 49 -8.11 4.10 17.01
N GLU A 50 -8.30 3.01 16.27
CA GLU A 50 -9.58 2.29 16.24
C GLU A 50 -9.69 1.19 17.31
N PHE A 51 -8.62 0.45 17.56
CA PHE A 51 -8.63 -0.77 18.39
C PHE A 51 -7.56 -0.80 19.48
N GLY A 52 -6.66 0.19 19.50
CA GLY A 52 -5.60 0.31 20.50
C GLY A 52 -4.29 -0.36 20.12
N ARG A 53 -3.29 -0.21 20.99
CA ARG A 53 -1.90 -0.60 20.73
C ARG A 53 -1.73 -2.10 20.48
N ASP A 54 -2.46 -2.94 21.20
CA ASP A 54 -2.33 -4.40 21.12
C ASP A 54 -2.70 -4.95 19.74
N GLU A 55 -3.60 -4.28 19.02
CA GLU A 55 -3.93 -4.63 17.64
C GLU A 55 -2.92 -4.05 16.63
N ALA A 56 -2.43 -2.84 16.87
CA ALA A 56 -1.45 -2.21 16.00
C ALA A 56 -0.11 -2.97 15.95
N VAL A 57 0.38 -3.51 17.07
CA VAL A 57 1.68 -4.23 17.10
C VAL A 57 1.67 -5.53 16.28
N LYS A 58 0.50 -6.08 15.97
CA LYS A 58 0.33 -7.32 15.19
C LYS A 58 0.39 -7.09 13.67
N VAL A 59 0.45 -5.84 13.21
CA VAL A 59 0.41 -5.51 11.77
C VAL A 59 1.49 -6.24 10.94
N PRO A 60 2.78 -6.28 11.34
CA PRO A 60 3.80 -6.95 10.54
C PRO A 60 3.49 -8.44 10.34
N GLU A 61 3.17 -9.15 11.43
CA GLU A 61 2.80 -10.57 11.41
C GLU A 61 1.58 -10.81 10.50
N ARG A 62 0.53 -10.00 10.63
CA ARG A 62 -0.67 -10.11 9.77
C ARG A 62 -0.38 -9.91 8.29
N ILE A 63 0.56 -9.02 7.93
CA ILE A 63 0.96 -8.81 6.53
C ILE A 63 1.74 -10.02 6.02
N GLU A 64 2.63 -10.59 6.83
CA GLU A 64 3.37 -11.80 6.48
C GLU A 64 2.43 -13.02 6.32
N GLU A 65 1.42 -13.17 7.18
CA GLU A 65 0.38 -14.21 7.07
C GLU A 65 -0.43 -14.12 5.76
N LEU A 66 -0.55 -12.92 5.17
CA LEU A 66 -1.16 -12.72 3.85
C LEU A 66 -0.23 -13.14 2.69
N GLY A 67 1.01 -13.55 2.97
CA GLY A 67 2.01 -13.87 1.96
C GLY A 67 2.57 -12.65 1.23
N VAL A 68 2.43 -11.45 1.81
CA VAL A 68 2.88 -10.18 1.20
C VAL A 68 4.29 -9.87 1.69
N LYS A 69 5.23 -9.66 0.75
CA LYS A 69 6.61 -9.28 1.09
C LYS A 69 6.68 -7.79 1.48
N ILE A 70 7.36 -7.48 2.58
CA ILE A 70 7.57 -6.12 3.04
C ILE A 70 8.89 -5.58 2.51
N LEU A 71 8.84 -4.51 1.71
CA LEU A 71 10.00 -3.80 1.18
C LEU A 71 10.56 -2.79 2.20
N PRO A 72 11.89 -2.64 2.30
CA PRO A 72 12.52 -1.68 3.21
C PRO A 72 12.44 -0.26 2.67
N LEU A 73 12.31 0.73 3.56
CA LEU A 73 12.41 2.14 3.18
C LEU A 73 13.88 2.55 2.99
N SER A 74 14.32 2.64 1.74
CA SER A 74 15.71 3.00 1.40
C SER A 74 15.89 4.51 1.14
N LYS A 75 17.15 4.95 1.06
CA LYS A 75 17.49 6.33 0.70
C LYS A 75 17.00 6.67 -0.71
N GLU A 76 17.17 5.73 -1.64
CA GLU A 76 16.78 5.87 -3.05
C GLU A 76 15.27 6.07 -3.18
N VAL A 77 14.46 5.30 -2.42
CA VAL A 77 13.01 5.48 -2.37
C VAL A 77 12.64 6.86 -1.84
N LEU A 78 13.32 7.34 -0.78
CA LEU A 78 13.08 8.68 -0.22
C LEU A 78 13.45 9.81 -1.20
N GLU A 79 14.49 9.64 -2.01
CA GLU A 79 14.87 10.59 -3.06
C GLU A 79 13.83 10.64 -4.18
N ILE A 80 13.33 9.48 -4.63
CA ILE A 80 12.24 9.40 -5.63
C ILE A 80 10.97 10.05 -5.07
N SER A 81 10.59 9.73 -3.83
CA SER A 81 9.43 10.31 -3.13
C SER A 81 9.52 11.83 -3.03
N SER A 82 10.69 12.37 -2.67
CA SER A 82 10.92 13.82 -2.61
C SER A 82 10.76 14.50 -3.98
N ASN A 83 11.15 13.82 -5.06
CA ASN A 83 10.93 14.33 -6.42
C ASN A 83 9.46 14.27 -6.85
N LEU A 84 8.73 13.23 -6.45
CA LEU A 84 7.29 13.13 -6.69
C LEU A 84 6.53 14.27 -5.98
N LEU A 85 6.82 14.55 -4.71
CA LEU A 85 6.19 15.65 -3.96
C LEU A 85 6.43 17.02 -4.60
N LYS A 86 7.60 17.23 -5.22
CA LYS A 86 7.90 18.48 -5.96
C LYS A 86 7.09 18.60 -7.25
N ARG A 87 6.81 17.49 -7.92
CA ARG A 87 6.15 17.45 -9.24
C ARG A 87 4.63 17.41 -9.13
N TYR A 88 4.10 16.73 -8.11
CA TYR A 88 2.68 16.44 -7.96
C TYR A 88 2.18 16.98 -6.62
N SER A 89 1.65 18.20 -6.62
CA SER A 89 1.21 18.91 -5.40
C SER A 89 0.02 18.27 -4.67
N LYS A 90 -0.70 17.35 -5.32
CA LYS A 90 -1.81 16.62 -4.73
C LYS A 90 -1.38 15.40 -3.92
N LEU A 91 -0.17 14.88 -4.13
CA LEU A 91 0.32 13.71 -3.39
C LEU A 91 0.63 14.10 -1.94
N ASN A 92 0.18 13.28 -1.00
CA ASN A 92 0.67 13.37 0.36
C ASN A 92 2.00 12.58 0.52
N ILE A 93 2.62 12.65 1.71
CA ILE A 93 3.92 12.03 1.99
C ILE A 93 3.87 10.50 1.89
N PHE A 94 2.78 9.87 2.34
CA PHE A 94 2.62 8.41 2.27
C PHE A 94 2.42 7.97 0.82
N ASP A 95 1.51 8.64 0.09
CA ASP A 95 1.28 8.39 -1.34
C ASP A 95 2.58 8.47 -2.14
N SER A 96 3.39 9.51 -1.89
CA SER A 96 4.65 9.69 -2.62
C SER A 96 5.68 8.59 -2.30
N ILE A 97 5.67 8.03 -1.08
CA ILE A 97 6.53 6.89 -0.72
C ILE A 97 6.02 5.59 -1.36
N HIS A 98 4.71 5.33 -1.38
CA HIS A 98 4.15 4.18 -2.08
C HIS A 98 4.51 4.22 -3.57
N LEU A 99 4.27 5.35 -4.24
CA LEU A 99 4.59 5.51 -5.65
C LEU A 99 6.10 5.45 -5.91
N ALA A 100 6.93 5.91 -4.97
CA ALA A 100 8.37 5.75 -5.09
C ALA A 100 8.81 4.29 -5.08
N HIS A 101 8.21 3.44 -4.25
CA HIS A 101 8.43 1.99 -4.31
C HIS A 101 7.97 1.40 -5.64
N VAL A 102 6.78 1.77 -6.11
CA VAL A 102 6.24 1.30 -7.39
C VAL A 102 7.21 1.61 -8.54
N ILE A 103 7.77 2.82 -8.57
CA ILE A 103 8.78 3.24 -9.56
C ILE A 103 10.09 2.45 -9.38
N HIS A 104 10.59 2.34 -8.15
CA HIS A 104 11.88 1.72 -7.86
C HIS A 104 11.88 0.22 -8.22
N GLU A 105 10.82 -0.49 -7.86
CA GLU A 105 10.65 -1.92 -8.12
C GLU A 105 10.10 -2.23 -9.51
N LYS A 106 9.72 -1.19 -10.28
CA LYS A 106 9.06 -1.30 -11.59
C LYS A 106 7.77 -2.13 -11.54
N GLU A 107 7.01 -1.90 -10.48
CA GLU A 107 5.79 -2.61 -10.17
C GLU A 107 4.55 -1.87 -10.70
N ARG A 108 3.41 -2.56 -10.68
CA ARG A 108 2.08 -1.93 -10.75
C ARG A 108 1.50 -1.84 -9.35
N ILE A 109 0.56 -0.92 -9.12
CA ILE A 109 -0.06 -0.72 -7.81
C ILE A 109 -1.54 -1.11 -7.81
N LEU A 110 -1.95 -1.95 -6.85
CA LEU A 110 -3.36 -2.16 -6.54
C LEU A 110 -3.79 -1.10 -5.51
N SER A 111 -4.66 -0.18 -5.91
CA SER A 111 -5.13 0.92 -5.05
C SER A 111 -6.51 1.41 -5.49
N THR A 112 -7.30 1.86 -4.52
CA THR A 112 -8.57 2.57 -4.71
C THR A 112 -8.37 4.04 -5.09
N ASP A 113 -7.18 4.61 -4.86
CA ASP A 113 -6.92 6.03 -5.08
C ASP A 113 -6.69 6.34 -6.57
N ARG A 114 -7.66 7.03 -7.18
CA ARG A 114 -7.60 7.45 -8.58
C ARG A 114 -6.58 8.55 -8.83
N LEU A 115 -6.08 9.22 -7.79
CA LEU A 115 -5.03 10.22 -7.94
C LEU A 115 -3.78 9.63 -8.60
N PHE A 116 -3.49 8.34 -8.39
CA PHE A 116 -2.30 7.70 -8.95
C PHE A 116 -2.39 7.53 -10.48
N ASP A 117 -3.59 7.63 -11.07
CA ASP A 117 -3.77 7.65 -12.53
C ASP A 117 -3.21 8.96 -13.15
N GLU A 118 -3.00 10.02 -12.36
CA GLU A 118 -2.42 11.30 -12.80
C GLU A 118 -0.88 11.29 -12.80
N VAL A 119 -0.24 10.25 -12.23
CA VAL A 119 1.22 10.18 -12.07
C VAL A 119 1.85 9.42 -13.23
N GLU A 120 2.79 10.09 -13.91
CA GLU A 120 3.44 9.53 -15.11
C GLU A 120 4.24 8.27 -14.78
N GLY A 121 4.05 7.22 -15.58
CA GLY A 121 4.76 5.94 -15.42
C GLY A 121 4.18 5.01 -14.35
N ILE A 122 3.13 5.43 -13.64
CA ILE A 122 2.40 4.57 -12.70
C ILE A 122 1.27 3.86 -13.41
N VAL A 123 1.14 2.55 -13.14
CA VAL A 123 0.00 1.76 -13.59
C VAL A 123 -0.77 1.29 -12.37
N ARG A 124 -1.93 1.91 -12.14
CA ARG A 124 -2.85 1.54 -11.07
C ARG A 124 -3.86 0.50 -11.56
N ILE A 125 -4.08 -0.51 -10.73
CA ILE A 125 -5.17 -1.47 -10.86
C ILE A 125 -6.23 -1.09 -9.82
N ASP A 126 -7.46 -0.91 -10.26
CA ASP A 126 -8.61 -0.64 -9.38
C ASP A 126 -9.17 -1.98 -8.88
N PRO A 127 -9.21 -2.26 -7.57
CA PRO A 127 -9.79 -3.50 -7.05
C PRO A 127 -11.31 -3.61 -7.31
N LEU A 128 -11.99 -2.49 -7.60
CA LEU A 128 -13.43 -2.47 -7.87
C LEU A 128 -13.79 -2.78 -9.33
N LYS A 129 -12.81 -3.02 -10.20
CA LYS A 129 -12.99 -3.28 -11.63
C LYS A 129 -12.47 -4.65 -12.07
#